data_AF-A0A6G3MLY8-F1
#
_entry.id   AF-A0A6G3MLY8-F1
#
_cell.length_a   1.000
_cell.length_b   1.000
_cell.length_c   1.000
_cell.angle_alpha   90.00
_cell.angle_beta   90.00
_cell.angle_gamma   90.00
#
_symmetry.space_group_name_H-M   'P 1'
#
loop_
_entity.id
_entity.type
_entity.pdbx_description
1 polymer ?
#
loop_
_entity_poly.entity_id
_entity_poly.type
_entity_poly.pdbx_seq_one_letter_code
_entity_poly.pdbx_strand_id
1 'polypeptide(L)'
;IKNISFDILLQFIENEDQNIVIESLKTGLNAKQPKIISACIDIFSNILKNFGPLAVPYKSFIEDTVKSLEHGDKSVRDSAKNLIIELYKWLKDGIKIYISDIKPVQLKEFEEEFKNVCNEKPTITRQIGGMKVQQINCQISNNNEIEKIQDEIVQSIDSYQL
;
A
#
# COMPACT_ATOMS: atom_id res chain seq x y z
N ILE A 1 22.43 -4.38 -4.82
CA ILE A 1 21.93 -3.18 -5.54
C ILE A 1 20.44 -2.98 -5.27
N LYS A 2 19.55 -3.93 -5.64
CA LYS A 2 18.08 -3.76 -5.46
C LYS A 2 17.67 -3.32 -4.05
N ASN A 3 18.15 -3.99 -3.00
CA ASN A 3 17.76 -3.67 -1.61
C ASN A 3 18.20 -2.27 -1.16
N ILE A 4 19.39 -1.82 -1.55
CA ILE A 4 19.91 -0.48 -1.20
C ILE A 4 19.06 0.60 -1.88
N SER A 5 18.65 0.38 -3.13
CA SER A 5 17.77 1.31 -3.85
C SER A 5 16.40 1.45 -3.17
N PHE A 6 15.86 0.35 -2.65
CA PHE A 6 14.62 0.39 -1.86
C PHE A 6 14.79 1.16 -0.56
N ASP A 7 15.87 0.90 0.18
CA ASP A 7 16.13 1.59 1.45
C ASP A 7 16.28 3.11 1.28
N ILE A 8 16.97 3.56 0.22
CA ILE A 8 17.09 4.99 -0.11
C ILE A 8 15.73 5.59 -0.45
N LEU A 9 14.90 4.88 -1.22
CA LEU A 9 13.55 5.35 -1.56
C LEU A 9 12.66 5.47 -0.31
N LEU A 10 12.72 4.49 0.59
CA LEU A 10 12.01 4.55 1.87
C LEU A 10 12.50 5.75 2.70
N GLN A 11 13.81 5.98 2.77
CA GLN A 11 14.36 7.15 3.45
C GLN A 11 13.94 8.48 2.81
N PHE A 12 13.73 8.52 1.50
CA PHE A 12 13.21 9.71 0.82
C PHE A 12 11.75 9.98 1.24
N ILE A 13 10.92 8.95 1.32
CA ILE A 13 9.53 9.05 1.82
C ILE A 13 9.49 9.48 3.30
N GLU A 14 10.48 9.10 4.11
CA GLU A 14 10.59 9.51 5.53
C GLU A 14 10.83 11.02 5.71
N ASN A 15 11.59 11.63 4.79
CA ASN A 15 12.15 12.97 4.96
C ASN A 15 11.55 14.02 4.01
N GLU A 16 10.93 13.61 2.90
CA GLU A 16 10.40 14.50 1.86
C GLU A 16 8.90 14.24 1.57
N ASP A 17 8.34 15.00 0.61
CA ASP A 17 6.94 14.89 0.20
C ASP A 17 6.62 13.55 -0.46
N GLN A 18 5.92 12.71 0.30
CA GLN A 18 5.52 11.35 -0.07
C GLN A 18 4.70 11.31 -1.36
N ASN A 19 3.91 12.37 -1.60
CA ASN A 19 3.05 12.52 -2.76
C ASN A 19 3.83 12.40 -4.08
N ILE A 20 5.02 13.01 -4.17
CA ILE A 20 5.86 12.99 -5.37
C ILE A 20 6.28 11.56 -5.70
N VAL A 21 6.65 10.78 -4.67
CA VAL A 21 7.06 9.38 -4.84
C VAL A 21 5.89 8.53 -5.27
N ILE A 22 4.72 8.72 -4.66
CA ILE A 22 3.50 7.98 -4.99
C ILE A 22 3.04 8.26 -6.42
N GLU A 23 3.04 9.52 -6.86
CA GLU A 23 2.72 9.89 -8.24
C GLU A 23 3.71 9.31 -9.27
N SER A 24 5.00 9.32 -8.92
CA SER A 24 6.03 8.70 -9.76
C SER A 24 5.82 7.20 -9.89
N LEU A 25 5.51 6.51 -8.79
CA LEU A 25 5.24 5.06 -8.79
C LEU A 25 3.97 4.71 -9.55
N LYS A 26 2.91 5.52 -9.44
CA LYS A 26 1.69 5.38 -10.23
C LYS A 26 1.96 5.45 -11.73
N THR A 27 2.78 6.41 -12.15
CA THR A 27 3.20 6.51 -13.55
C THR A 27 3.90 5.23 -14.01
N GLY A 28 4.68 4.60 -13.12
CA GLY A 28 5.35 3.32 -13.37
C GLY A 28 4.41 2.11 -13.52
N LEU A 29 3.19 2.15 -12.97
CA LEU A 29 2.18 1.09 -13.18
C LEU A 29 1.68 1.03 -14.64
N ASN A 30 1.78 2.14 -15.38
CA ASN A 30 1.41 2.23 -16.79
C ASN A 30 2.59 2.00 -17.74
N ALA A 31 3.75 1.55 -17.23
CA ALA A 31 4.92 1.31 -18.05
C ALA A 31 4.73 0.14 -19.02
N LYS A 32 5.38 0.20 -20.20
CA LYS A 32 5.33 -0.89 -21.19
C LYS A 32 6.10 -2.14 -20.77
N GLN A 33 7.02 -2.01 -19.81
CA GLN A 33 7.89 -3.10 -19.38
C GLN A 33 7.29 -3.78 -18.14
N PRO A 34 6.92 -5.07 -18.19
CA PRO A 34 6.31 -5.77 -17.06
C PRO A 34 7.17 -5.78 -15.81
N LYS A 35 8.50 -5.77 -15.99
CA LYS A 35 9.48 -5.71 -14.91
C LYS A 35 9.43 -4.39 -14.13
N ILE A 36 9.09 -3.29 -14.79
CA ILE A 36 8.90 -1.98 -14.14
C ILE A 36 7.59 -2.03 -13.35
N ILE A 37 6.49 -2.50 -13.97
CA ILE A 37 5.18 -2.62 -13.32
C ILE A 37 5.29 -3.46 -12.04
N SER A 38 5.85 -4.67 -12.12
CA SER A 38 5.99 -5.55 -10.96
C SER A 38 6.86 -4.90 -9.87
N ALA A 39 7.95 -4.22 -10.26
CA ALA A 39 8.79 -3.51 -9.31
C ALA A 39 8.01 -2.39 -8.61
N CYS A 40 7.24 -1.57 -9.34
CA CYS A 40 6.41 -0.51 -8.76
C CYS A 40 5.40 -1.05 -7.73
N ILE A 41 4.74 -2.16 -8.04
CA ILE A 41 3.80 -2.83 -7.13
C ILE A 41 4.52 -3.38 -5.88
N ASP A 42 5.71 -3.96 -6.06
CA ASP A 42 6.54 -4.42 -4.95
C ASP A 42 7.00 -3.24 -4.07
N ILE A 43 7.29 -2.08 -4.67
CA ILE A 43 7.61 -0.86 -3.92
C ILE A 43 6.41 -0.46 -3.05
N PHE A 44 5.20 -0.37 -3.62
CA PHE A 44 3.99 -0.03 -2.85
C PHE A 44 3.76 -0.99 -1.68
N SER A 45 4.00 -2.28 -1.89
CA SER A 45 3.90 -3.28 -0.83
C SER A 45 4.89 -3.01 0.31
N ASN A 46 6.12 -2.60 -0.01
CA ASN A 46 7.13 -2.24 0.99
C ASN A 46 6.79 -0.92 1.69
N ILE A 47 6.29 0.08 0.98
CA ILE A 47 5.87 1.35 1.59
C ILE A 47 4.75 1.08 2.60
N LEU A 48 3.73 0.30 2.24
CA LEU A 48 2.65 -0.06 3.15
C LEU A 48 3.15 -0.85 4.37
N LYS A 49 4.08 -1.78 4.20
CA LYS A 49 4.69 -2.52 5.33
C LYS A 49 5.43 -1.61 6.30
N ASN A 50 6.13 -0.60 5.78
CA ASN A 50 6.99 0.25 6.59
C ASN A 50 6.23 1.40 7.26
N PHE A 51 5.31 2.05 6.54
CA PHE A 51 4.62 3.27 6.97
C PHE A 51 3.13 3.09 7.27
N GLY A 52 2.51 2.01 6.78
CA GLY A 52 1.08 1.78 6.89
C GLY A 52 0.22 2.60 5.90
N PRO A 53 -1.11 2.42 5.93
CA PRO A 53 -2.04 3.12 5.05
C PRO A 53 -2.16 4.61 5.38
N LEU A 54 -1.79 5.04 6.59
CA LEU A 54 -1.84 6.44 7.02
C LEU A 54 -0.96 7.37 6.18
N ALA A 55 0.20 6.87 5.74
CA ALA A 55 1.16 7.61 4.92
C ALA A 55 0.79 7.60 3.44
N VAL A 56 0.05 6.59 2.98
CA VAL A 56 -0.16 6.36 1.55
C VAL A 56 -1.65 6.34 1.22
N PRO A 57 -2.16 7.26 0.38
CA PRO A 57 -3.54 7.24 -0.08
C PRO A 57 -3.77 6.03 -1.00
N TYR A 58 -4.02 4.87 -0.40
CA TYR A 58 -4.13 3.58 -1.09
C TYR A 58 -5.25 3.53 -2.13
N LYS A 59 -6.34 4.28 -1.89
CA LYS A 59 -7.45 4.46 -2.83
C LYS A 59 -7.00 4.93 -4.21
N SER A 60 -5.89 5.66 -4.24
CA SER A 60 -5.40 6.29 -5.44
C SER A 60 -4.71 5.29 -6.40
N PHE A 61 -4.24 4.13 -5.93
CA PHE A 61 -3.55 3.12 -6.74
C PHE A 61 -4.16 1.71 -6.65
N ILE A 62 -5.12 1.48 -5.76
CA ILE A 62 -5.76 0.18 -5.59
C ILE A 62 -6.50 -0.28 -6.85
N GLU A 63 -7.18 0.62 -7.56
CA GLU A 63 -7.88 0.28 -8.80
C GLU A 63 -6.89 -0.19 -9.89
N ASP A 64 -5.76 0.49 -10.03
CA ASP A 64 -4.72 0.12 -10.98
C ASP A 64 -4.02 -1.19 -10.59
N THR A 65 -3.91 -1.46 -9.29
CA THR A 65 -3.43 -2.75 -8.77
C THR A 65 -4.40 -3.89 -9.11
N VAL A 66 -5.70 -3.67 -8.95
CA VAL A 66 -6.73 -4.67 -9.30
C VAL A 66 -6.72 -4.95 -10.80
N LYS A 67 -6.59 -3.92 -11.65
CA LYS A 67 -6.39 -4.11 -13.11
C LYS A 67 -5.14 -4.95 -13.42
N SER A 68 -4.07 -4.78 -12.65
CA SER A 68 -2.81 -5.52 -12.82
C SER A 68 -2.94 -7.02 -12.54
N LEU A 69 -4.00 -7.49 -11.86
CA LEU A 69 -4.28 -8.92 -11.68
C LEU A 69 -4.63 -9.65 -12.99
N GLU A 70 -5.07 -8.90 -14.01
CA GLU A 70 -5.39 -9.45 -15.32
C GLU A 70 -4.24 -9.32 -16.33
N HIS A 71 -3.07 -8.86 -15.89
CA HIS A 71 -1.90 -8.69 -16.75
C HIS A 71 -1.37 -10.04 -17.26
N GLY A 72 -0.84 -10.07 -18.49
CA GLY A 72 -0.34 -11.30 -19.12
C GLY A 72 0.85 -11.93 -18.37
N ASP A 73 1.77 -11.09 -17.89
CA ASP A 73 2.94 -11.53 -17.12
C ASP A 73 2.59 -12.07 -15.73
N LYS A 74 3.18 -13.23 -15.40
CA LYS A 74 3.01 -13.87 -14.09
C LYS A 74 3.57 -13.02 -12.95
N SER A 75 4.74 -12.39 -13.13
CA SER A 75 5.36 -11.59 -12.07
C SER A 75 4.51 -10.40 -11.64
N VAL A 76 3.85 -9.73 -12.60
CA VAL A 76 2.97 -8.59 -12.31
C VAL A 76 1.75 -9.05 -11.50
N ARG A 77 1.16 -10.20 -11.87
CA ARG A 77 0.02 -10.78 -11.14
C ARG A 77 0.39 -11.22 -9.73
N ASP A 78 1.54 -11.87 -9.56
CA ASP A 78 2.02 -12.32 -8.25
C ASP A 78 2.31 -11.11 -7.33
N SER A 79 2.95 -10.06 -7.85
CA SER A 79 3.15 -8.80 -7.10
C SER A 79 1.82 -8.13 -6.74
N ALA A 80 0.85 -8.06 -7.66
CA ALA A 80 -0.46 -7.46 -7.40
C ALA A 80 -1.25 -8.22 -6.33
N LYS A 81 -1.20 -9.57 -6.36
CA LYS A 81 -1.77 -10.42 -5.31
C LYS A 81 -1.16 -10.08 -3.95
N ASN A 82 0.16 -10.04 -3.85
CA ASN A 82 0.87 -9.72 -2.62
C ASN A 82 0.48 -8.35 -2.05
N LEU A 83 0.31 -7.34 -2.91
CA LEU A 83 -0.09 -6.00 -2.50
C LEU A 83 -1.53 -5.99 -1.91
N ILE A 84 -2.45 -6.73 -2.53
CA ILE A 84 -3.84 -6.83 -2.04
C ILE A 84 -3.90 -7.55 -0.69
N ILE A 85 -3.13 -8.62 -0.51
CA ILE A 85 -3.01 -9.31 0.78
C ILE A 85 -2.45 -8.38 1.85
N GLU A 86 -1.41 -7.61 1.52
CA GLU A 86 -0.84 -6.63 2.45
C GLU A 86 -1.87 -5.57 2.82
N LEU A 87 -2.61 -5.02 1.86
CA LEU A 87 -3.70 -4.08 2.13
C LEU A 87 -4.81 -4.70 3.00
N TYR A 88 -5.13 -5.99 2.84
CA TYR A 88 -6.07 -6.69 3.71
C TYR A 88 -5.58 -6.76 5.17
N LYS A 89 -4.26 -6.84 5.42
CA LYS A 89 -3.72 -6.77 6.79
C LYS A 89 -4.09 -5.46 7.48
N TRP A 90 -4.13 -4.37 6.72
CA TRP A 90 -4.41 -3.02 7.21
C TRP A 90 -5.91 -2.68 7.24
N LEU A 91 -6.64 -3.01 6.18
CA LEU A 91 -8.03 -2.58 5.95
C LEU A 91 -9.07 -3.65 6.31
N LYS A 92 -8.65 -4.92 6.46
CA LYS A 92 -9.51 -6.09 6.64
C LYS A 92 -10.64 -6.09 5.60
N ASP A 93 -11.90 -6.19 6.01
CA ASP A 93 -13.05 -6.26 5.12
C ASP A 93 -13.23 -5.02 4.23
N GLY A 94 -12.58 -3.89 4.56
CA GLY A 94 -12.60 -2.68 3.73
C GLY A 94 -12.04 -2.89 2.32
N ILE A 95 -11.19 -3.89 2.09
CA ILE A 95 -10.64 -4.20 0.76
C ILE A 95 -11.67 -4.84 -0.16
N LYS A 96 -12.67 -5.54 0.39
CA LYS A 96 -13.57 -6.41 -0.38
C LYS A 96 -14.38 -5.63 -1.43
N ILE A 97 -14.65 -4.36 -1.17
CA ILE A 97 -15.36 -3.45 -2.09
C ILE A 97 -14.55 -3.22 -3.37
N TYR A 98 -13.22 -3.22 -3.30
CA TYR A 98 -12.35 -2.96 -4.46
C TYR A 98 -12.05 -4.20 -5.29
N ILE A 99 -12.21 -5.39 -4.70
CA ILE A 99 -11.95 -6.67 -5.37
C ILE A 99 -13.25 -7.42 -5.73
N SER A 100 -14.43 -6.84 -5.54
CA SER A 100 -15.70 -7.51 -5.82
C SER A 100 -15.90 -7.83 -7.30
N ASP A 101 -15.28 -7.04 -8.18
CA ASP A 101 -15.50 -7.08 -9.63
C ASP A 101 -14.50 -8.00 -10.37
N ILE A 102 -13.62 -8.68 -9.66
CA ILE A 102 -12.65 -9.61 -10.27
C ILE A 102 -13.28 -10.99 -10.58
N LYS A 103 -12.55 -11.83 -11.30
CA LYS A 103 -13.01 -13.19 -11.61
C LYS A 103 -13.32 -13.98 -10.33
N PRO A 104 -14.43 -14.73 -10.28
CA PRO A 104 -14.87 -15.42 -9.06
C PRO A 104 -13.86 -16.46 -8.55
N VAL A 105 -13.02 -17.01 -9.45
CA VAL A 105 -11.91 -17.90 -9.07
C VAL A 105 -10.86 -17.15 -8.26
N GLN A 106 -10.46 -15.95 -8.71
CA GLN A 106 -9.48 -15.12 -8.01
C GLN A 106 -10.03 -14.61 -6.67
N LEU A 107 -11.32 -14.26 -6.64
CA LEU A 107 -11.99 -13.82 -5.41
C LEU A 107 -11.95 -14.91 -4.33
N LYS A 108 -12.23 -16.18 -4.70
CA LYS A 108 -12.11 -17.31 -3.77
C LYS A 108 -10.68 -17.55 -3.29
N GLU A 109 -9.70 -17.44 -4.18
CA GLU A 109 -8.28 -17.54 -3.80
C GLU A 109 -7.91 -16.49 -2.74
N PHE A 110 -8.34 -15.23 -2.93
CA PHE A 110 -8.12 -14.18 -1.95
C PHE A 110 -8.84 -14.43 -0.64
N GLU A 111 -10.08 -14.91 -0.65
CA GLU A 111 -10.81 -15.24 0.59
C GLU A 111 -10.11 -16.32 1.42
N GLU A 112 -9.45 -17.28 0.77
CA GLU A 112 -8.63 -18.29 1.44
C GLU A 112 -7.35 -17.68 2.03
N GLU A 113 -6.64 -16.86 1.26
CA GLU A 113 -5.43 -16.16 1.74
C GLU A 113 -5.74 -15.20 2.89
N PHE A 114 -6.86 -14.49 2.82
CA PHE A 114 -7.32 -13.57 3.87
C PHE A 114 -7.60 -14.27 5.19
N LYS A 115 -8.10 -15.52 5.17
CA LYS A 115 -8.28 -16.33 6.39
C LYS A 115 -6.95 -16.67 7.03
N ASN A 116 -5.92 -16.97 6.25
CA ASN A 116 -4.58 -17.30 6.74
C ASN A 116 -3.90 -16.09 7.39
N VAL A 117 -4.12 -14.90 6.83
CA VAL A 117 -3.45 -13.66 7.22
C VAL A 117 -4.20 -12.91 8.35
N CYS A 118 -5.41 -13.34 8.70
CA CYS A 118 -6.28 -12.64 9.64
C CYS A 118 -5.65 -12.39 11.04
N ASN A 119 -4.71 -13.25 11.46
CA ASN A 119 -4.06 -13.21 12.77
C ASN A 119 -2.79 -12.32 12.83
N GLU A 120 -2.26 -11.87 11.69
CA GLU A 120 -1.08 -11.01 11.66
C GLU A 120 -1.49 -9.54 11.80
N LYS A 121 -1.07 -8.90 12.89
CA LYS A 121 -1.17 -7.45 13.03
C LYS A 121 0.05 -6.82 12.34
N PRO A 122 -0.12 -6.03 11.28
CA PRO A 122 1.01 -5.37 10.66
C PRO A 122 1.57 -4.32 11.64
N THR A 123 2.89 -4.33 11.84
CA THR A 123 3.59 -3.38 12.70
C THR A 123 4.31 -2.36 11.84
N ILE A 124 3.99 -1.07 12.03
CA ILE A 124 4.70 0.04 11.39
C ILE A 124 6.16 0.00 11.85
N THR A 125 7.08 -0.13 10.89
CA THR A 125 8.51 -0.30 11.18
C THR A 125 9.28 1.02 11.03
N ARG A 126 8.75 2.01 10.29
CA ARG A 126 9.41 3.29 10.00
C ARG A 126 8.49 4.50 10.21
N GLN A 127 9.07 5.65 10.54
CA GLN A 127 8.35 6.88 10.95
C GLN A 127 8.57 8.02 9.95
N ILE A 128 7.55 8.82 9.71
CA ILE A 128 7.66 10.10 9.00
C ILE A 128 7.80 11.21 10.06
N GLY A 129 8.76 12.12 9.87
CA GLY A 129 8.81 13.38 10.63
C GLY A 129 9.06 13.28 12.15
N GLY A 130 9.73 12.23 12.63
CA GLY A 130 10.11 12.12 14.05
C GLY A 130 8.95 11.89 15.04
N MET A 131 7.74 11.60 14.54
CA MET A 131 6.62 11.18 15.38
C MET A 131 6.93 9.82 15.99
N LYS A 132 7.23 9.77 17.30
CA LYS A 132 7.35 8.51 18.04
C LYS A 132 6.16 7.64 17.72
N VAL A 133 6.41 6.39 17.31
CA VAL A 133 5.43 5.30 17.21
C VAL A 133 4.71 5.21 18.55
N GLN A 134 3.64 5.98 18.71
CA GLN A 134 2.53 5.52 19.50
C GLN A 134 2.16 4.22 18.81
N GLN A 135 2.20 3.14 19.56
CA GLN A 135 1.70 1.85 19.13
C GLN A 135 0.26 2.09 18.67
N ILE A 136 0.05 2.40 17.38
CA ILE A 136 -1.27 2.40 16.78
C ILE A 136 -1.59 0.92 16.72
N ASN A 137 -2.16 0.43 17.82
CA ASN A 137 -2.76 -0.87 17.90
C ASN A 137 -3.76 -0.90 16.75
N CYS A 138 -3.44 -1.63 15.67
CA CYS A 138 -4.29 -1.77 14.50
C CYS A 138 -5.49 -2.66 14.86
N GLN A 139 -6.35 -2.17 15.76
CA GLN A 139 -7.76 -2.51 15.84
C GLN A 139 -8.54 -1.41 15.12
N ILE A 140 -8.10 -1.03 13.92
CA ILE A 140 -8.81 -0.02 13.13
C ILE A 140 -9.98 -0.75 12.48
N SER A 141 -11.16 -0.57 13.08
CA SER A 141 -12.41 -1.09 12.56
C SER A 141 -13.10 0.09 11.87
N ASN A 142 -13.13 0.04 10.53
CA ASN A 142 -13.86 0.89 9.58
C ASN A 142 -13.00 1.88 8.77
N ASN A 143 -13.23 1.88 7.44
CA ASN A 143 -12.61 2.76 6.44
C ASN A 143 -12.67 4.25 6.80
N ASN A 144 -13.71 4.67 7.54
CA ASN A 144 -13.95 6.08 7.88
C ASN A 144 -12.96 6.64 8.92
N GLU A 145 -12.37 5.80 9.78
CA GLU A 145 -11.37 6.25 10.75
C GLU A 145 -10.00 6.44 10.09
N ILE A 146 -9.67 5.64 9.09
CA ILE A 146 -8.43 5.79 8.32
C ILE A 146 -8.43 7.10 7.54
N GLU A 147 -9.55 7.47 6.91
CA GLU A 147 -9.69 8.75 6.21
C GLU A 147 -9.52 9.94 7.15
N LYS A 148 -10.15 9.89 8.34
CA LYS A 148 -9.99 10.96 9.34
C LYS A 148 -8.55 11.13 9.81
N ILE A 149 -7.85 10.02 10.04
CA ILE A 149 -6.46 10.06 10.51
C ILE A 149 -5.51 10.47 9.37
N GLN A 150 -5.79 10.06 8.12
CA GLN A 150 -5.06 10.55 6.94
C GLN A 150 -5.25 12.06 6.76
N ASP A 151 -6.47 12.57 6.88
CA ASP A 151 -6.78 14.00 6.75
C ASP A 151 -6.12 14.83 7.87
N GLU A 152 -6.11 14.33 9.11
CA GLU A 152 -5.42 14.98 10.24
C GLU A 152 -3.89 15.00 10.06
N ILE A 153 -3.28 13.94 9.51
CA ILE A 153 -1.83 13.88 9.27
C ILE A 153 -1.42 14.79 8.13
N VAL A 154 -2.16 14.77 7.01
CA VAL A 154 -1.91 15.68 5.87
C VAL A 154 -2.00 17.14 6.33
N GLN A 155 -3.00 17.50 7.15
CA GLN A 155 -3.13 18.84 7.72
C GLN A 155 -1.99 19.21 8.68
N SER A 156 -1.43 18.25 9.42
CA SER A 156 -0.29 18.50 10.30
C SER A 156 1.01 18.74 9.54
N ILE A 157 1.20 18.09 8.38
CA ILE A 157 2.38 18.24 7.53
C ILE A 157 2.36 19.60 6.81
N ASP A 158 1.20 20.03 6.30
CA ASP A 158 1.03 21.35 5.67
C ASP A 158 1.31 22.52 6.64
N SER A 159 1.21 22.30 7.96
CA SER A 159 1.49 23.34 8.95
C SER A 159 2.98 23.70 9.11
N TYR A 160 3.88 22.91 8.54
CA TYR A 160 5.33 23.15 8.56
C TYR A 160 5.89 23.73 7.24
N GLN A 161 5.04 23.99 6.25
CA GLN A 161 5.39 24.77 5.07
C GLN A 161 4.97 26.24 5.28
N LEU A 162 5.83 27.00 5.96
CA LEU A 162 5.73 28.45 6.13
C LEU A 162 7.11 29.10 5.95
#